data_AF-A0A2Z2NHT5-F1
#
_entry.id   AF-A0A2Z2NHT5-F1
#
_cell.length_a   1.000
_cell.length_b   1.000
_cell.length_c   1.000
_cell.angle_alpha   90.00
_cell.angle_beta   90.00
_cell.angle_gamma   90.00
#
_symmetry.space_group_name_H-M   'P 1'
#
loop_
_entity.id
_entity.type
_entity.pdbx_description
1 polymer ?
#
loop_
_entity_poly.entity_id
_entity_poly.type
_entity_poly.pdbx_seq_one_letter_code
_entity_poly.pdbx_strand_id
1 'polypeptide(L)' 'MLENIELGIIGLLLPNKEILNETVALSKEFGLLPNDALIATTCKFYGVSRIATLDKDFEKVLFLEVLHQAP' A
#
# COMPACT_ATOMS: atom_id res chain seq x y z
N MET A 1 -19.20 2.04 -5.42
CA MET A 1 -17.96 2.33 -4.65
C MET A 1 -18.27 3.07 -3.36
N LEU A 2 -18.88 4.26 -3.40
CA LEU A 2 -19.26 5.03 -2.20
C LEU A 2 -20.17 4.23 -1.24
N GLU A 3 -21.21 3.59 -1.77
CA GLU A 3 -22.09 2.70 -0.98
C GLU A 3 -21.31 1.59 -0.25
N ASN A 4 -20.32 0.98 -0.91
CA ASN A 4 -19.50 -0.07 -0.27
C ASN A 4 -18.59 0.49 0.84
N ILE A 5 -18.19 1.75 0.75
CA ILE A 5 -17.46 2.44 1.82
C ILE A 5 -18.41 2.71 2.99
N GLU A 6 -19.62 3.23 2.71
CA GLU A 6 -20.64 3.51 3.73
C GLU A 6 -21.11 2.24 4.46
N LEU A 7 -21.24 1.12 3.74
CA LEU A 7 -21.57 -0.19 4.31
C LEU A 7 -20.38 -0.87 5.01
N GLY A 8 -19.19 -0.27 5.01
CA GLY A 8 -17.99 -0.81 5.66
C GLY A 8 -17.36 -2.02 4.95
N ILE A 9 -17.80 -2.33 3.72
CA ILE A 9 -17.21 -3.38 2.88
C ILE A 9 -15.81 -2.96 2.42
N ILE A 10 -15.63 -1.67 2.11
CA ILE A 10 -14.34 -1.07 1.75
C ILE A 10 -13.89 -0.17 2.91
N GLY A 11 -12.78 -0.55 3.56
CA GLY A 11 -12.12 0.29 4.55
C GLY A 11 -11.22 1.35 3.90
N LEU A 12 -11.27 2.58 4.41
CA LEU A 12 -10.34 3.65 4.04
C LEU A 12 -9.26 3.79 5.11
N LEU A 13 -8.01 3.54 4.72
CA LEU A 13 -6.85 3.75 5.59
C LEU A 13 -6.25 5.12 5.30
N LEU A 14 -6.25 5.99 6.31
CA LEU A 14 -5.68 7.32 6.18
C LEU A 14 -4.19 7.30 6.58
N PRO A 15 -3.30 7.91 5.78
CA PRO A 15 -1.94 8.15 6.20
C PRO A 15 -1.93 9.18 7.34
N ASN A 16 -1.01 8.98 8.28
CA ASN A 16 -0.77 9.88 9.39
C ASN A 16 0.68 10.38 9.34
N LYS A 17 1.06 11.23 10.30
CA LYS A 17 2.41 11.81 10.34
C LYS A 17 3.52 10.76 10.47
N GLU A 18 3.28 9.67 11.18
CA GLU A 18 4.25 8.57 11.34
C GLU A 18 4.50 7.86 10.01
N ILE A 19 3.42 7.52 9.29
CA ILE A 19 3.49 6.96 7.94
C ILE A 19 4.26 7.89 7.00
N LEU A 20 3.97 9.20 7.02
CA LEU A 20 4.64 10.17 6.16
C LEU A 20 6.14 10.27 6.45
N ASN A 21 6.55 10.20 7.72
CA ASN A 21 7.96 10.24 8.11
C ASN A 21 8.73 9.02 7.59
N GLU A 22 8.11 7.83 7.59
CA GLU A 22 8.73 6.61 7.09
C GLU A 22 8.72 6.50 5.55
N THR A 23 7.78 7.16 4.88
CA THR A 23 7.57 7.05 3.43
C THR A 23 8.84 7.40 2.63
N VAL A 24 9.60 8.40 3.06
CA VAL A 24 10.82 8.81 2.36
C VAL A 24 11.93 7.76 2.47
N ALA A 25 12.06 7.09 3.62
CA ALA A 25 13.04 6.03 3.80
C ALA A 25 12.68 4.80 2.95
N LEU A 26 11.40 4.41 2.97
CA LEU A 26 10.89 3.26 2.21
C LEU A 26 10.96 3.49 0.70
N SER A 27 10.67 4.70 0.23
CA SER A 27 10.86 5.11 -1.17
C SER A 27 12.29 4.87 -1.64
N LYS A 28 13.28 5.24 -0.83
CA LYS A 28 14.70 5.04 -1.16
C LYS A 28 15.11 3.57 -1.09
N GLU A 29 14.58 2.83 -0.11
CA GLU A 29 14.89 1.40 0.08
C GLU A 29 14.44 0.55 -1.10
N PHE A 30 13.22 0.77 -1.61
CA PHE A 30 12.63 -0.03 -2.68
C PHE A 30 12.62 0.64 -4.05
N GLY A 31 13.16 1.87 -4.15
CA GLY A 31 13.18 2.64 -5.40
C GLY A 31 11.79 3.01 -5.92
N LEU A 32 10.87 3.33 -5.01
CA LEU A 32 9.47 3.64 -5.33
C LEU A 32 9.24 5.14 -5.50
N LEU A 33 8.28 5.52 -6.36
CA LEU A 33 7.78 6.89 -6.43
C LEU A 33 7.04 7.26 -5.13
N PRO A 34 6.88 8.56 -4.82
CA PRO A 34 6.32 9.00 -3.54
C PRO A 34 4.94 8.41 -3.21
N ASN A 35 4.07 8.26 -4.21
CA ASN A 35 2.74 7.65 -4.04
C ASN A 35 2.83 6.16 -3.71
N ASP A 36 3.69 5.40 -4.40
CA ASP A 36 3.80 3.95 -4.20
C ASP A 36 4.48 3.65 -2.87
N ALA A 37 5.47 4.47 -2.50
CA ALA A 37 6.08 4.41 -1.17
C ALA A 37 5.07 4.73 -0.06
N LEU A 38 4.18 5.70 -0.27
CA LEU A 38 3.13 6.03 0.71
C LEU A 38 2.15 4.86 0.89
N ILE A 39 1.74 4.22 -0.21
CA ILE A 39 0.89 3.02 -0.19
C ILE A 39 1.60 1.89 0.57
N ALA A 40 2.83 1.54 0.19
CA ALA A 40 3.60 0.48 0.83
C ALA A 40 3.87 0.74 2.32
N THR A 41 4.17 1.98 2.70
CA THR A 41 4.36 2.38 4.09
C THR A 41 3.05 2.31 4.88
N THR A 42 1.93 2.70 4.28
CA THR A 42 0.60 2.56 4.88
C THR A 42 0.27 1.08 5.11
N CYS A 43 0.52 0.22 4.13
CA CYS A 43 0.34 -1.23 4.27
C CYS A 43 1.18 -1.78 5.43
N LYS A 44 2.47 -1.42 5.50
CA LYS A 44 3.37 -1.82 6.59
C LYS A 44 2.84 -1.39 7.96
N PHE A 45 2.42 -0.13 8.09
CA PHE A 45 1.92 0.44 9.35
C PHE A 45 0.65 -0.27 9.85
N TYR A 46 -0.30 -0.56 8.96
CA TYR A 46 -1.55 -1.23 9.30
C TYR A 46 -1.47 -2.78 9.25
N GLY A 47 -0.28 -3.35 9.02
CA GLY A 47 -0.09 -4.81 8.97
C GLY A 47 -0.73 -5.49 7.75
N VAL A 48 -0.95 -4.77 6.66
CA VAL A 48 -1.44 -5.31 5.38
C VAL A 48 -0.28 -5.93 4.62
N SER A 49 -0.30 -7.26 4.46
CA SER A 49 0.76 -8.02 3.79
C SER A 49 0.43 -8.43 2.35
N ARG A 50 -0.78 -8.14 1.87
CA ARG A 50 -1.25 -8.50 0.52
C ARG A 50 -1.78 -7.28 -0.21
N ILE A 51 -1.41 -7.13 -1.48
CA ILE A 51 -1.87 -6.01 -2.31
C ILE A 51 -2.39 -6.51 -3.65
N ALA A 52 -3.59 -6.05 -4.03
CA ALA A 52 -4.10 -6.21 -5.38
C ALA A 52 -3.78 -4.93 -6.17
N THR A 53 -2.89 -5.03 -7.16
CA THR A 53 -2.45 -3.90 -7.97
C THR A 53 -2.06 -4.37 -9.39
N LEU A 54 -2.15 -3.47 -10.36
CA LEU A 54 -1.61 -3.66 -11.71
C LEU A 54 -0.21 -3.07 -11.87
N ASP A 55 0.32 -2.46 -10.81
CA ASP A 55 1.66 -1.90 -10.79
C ASP A 55 2.67 -2.93 -10.25
N LYS A 56 3.54 -3.39 -11.16
CA LYS A 56 4.60 -4.34 -10.88
C LYS A 56 5.69 -3.80 -9.96
N ASP A 57 5.77 -2.49 -9.74
CA ASP A 57 6.81 -1.93 -8.85
C ASP A 57 6.64 -2.41 -7.40
N PHE A 58 5.43 -2.82 -7.00
CA PHE A 58 5.17 -3.42 -5.69
C PHE A 58 5.79 -4.82 -5.53
N GLU A 59 6.18 -5.51 -6.61
CA GLU A 59 6.90 -6.79 -6.53
C GLU A 59 8.30 -6.63 -5.90
N LYS A 60 8.84 -5.41 -5.88
CA LYS A 60 10.12 -5.09 -5.22
C LYS A 60 10.00 -5.03 -3.70
N VAL A 61 8.79 -4.87 -3.18
CA VAL A 61 8.53 -4.63 -1.75
C VAL A 61 8.43 -5.96 -1.01
N LEU A 62 9.52 -6.35 -0.33
CA LEU A 62 9.69 -7.70 0.23
C LEU A 62 8.63 -8.15 1.25
N PHE A 63 7.92 -7.21 1.89
CA PHE A 63 6.87 -7.52 2.86
C PHE A 63 5.46 -7.56 2.27
N LEU A 64 5.31 -7.32 0.96
CA LEU A 64 4.03 -7.38 0.25
C LEU A 64 3.98 -8.57 -0.70
N GLU A 65 2.91 -9.35 -0.58
CA GLU A 65 2.51 -10.35 -1.57
C GLU A 65 1.59 -9.66 -2.60
N VAL A 66 2.04 -9.56 -3.86
CA VAL A 66 1.22 -9.05 -4.96
C VAL A 66 0.25 -10.13 -5.42
N LEU A 67 -1.05 -9.83 -5.36
CA LEU A 67 -2.11 -10.72 -5.81
C LEU A 67 -2.39 -10.46 -7.29
N HIS A 68 -2.14 -11.46 -8.12
CA HIS A 68 -2.55 -11.45 -9.53
C HIS A 68 -3.92 -12.10 -9.68
N GLN A 69 -4.75 -11.60 -10.59
CA GLN A 69 -5.96 -12.31 -10.98
C GLN A 69 -5.59 -13.65 -11.61
N ALA A 70 -6.28 -14.71 -11.20
CA ALA A 70 -6.21 -15.98 -11.90
C ALA A 70 -6.68 -15.79 -13.35
N PRO A 71 -6.05 -16.46 -14.32
CA PRO A 71 -6.44 -16.39 -15.73
C PRO A 71 -7.88 -16.88 -15.98
#